data_AF-A0A9W6LU43-F1
#
_entry.id   AF-A0A9W6LU43-F1
#
_cell.length_a   1.000
_cell.length_b   1.000
_cell.length_c   1.000
_cell.angle_alpha   90.00
_cell.angle_beta   90.00
_cell.angle_gamma   90.00
#
_symmetry.space_group_name_H-M   'P 1'
#
loop_
_entity.id
_entity.type
_entity.pdbx_description
1 polymer ?
#
loop_
_entity_poly.entity_id
_entity_poly.type
_entity_poly.pdbx_seq_one_letter_code
_entity_poly.pdbx_strand_id
1 'polypeptide(L)'
;MRTILIAAGVIAATVGTAAADCNAEIEKTKSDWAALKLEPGSKPSSMEKGIGGHEHITAAVTSMRVHLHEAIDLCKAGNEHEALLHVNVIRAFLDLPEFQHPKSHLYLYNGGKKQ
;
A
#
# COMPACT_ATOMS: atom_id res chain seq x y z
N MET A 1 -56.20 18.98 2.48
CA MET A 1 -55.12 18.82 3.48
C MET A 1 -54.05 17.93 2.87
N ARG A 2 -52.82 18.42 2.73
CA ARG A 2 -51.70 17.70 2.09
C ARG A 2 -51.04 16.78 3.12
N THR A 3 -51.13 15.48 2.92
CA THR A 3 -50.44 14.48 3.74
C THR A 3 -48.98 14.41 3.30
N ILE A 4 -48.06 14.92 4.11
CA ILE A 4 -46.62 14.82 3.87
C ILE A 4 -46.14 13.47 4.41
N LEU A 5 -45.73 12.58 3.51
CA LEU A 5 -44.99 11.36 3.83
C LEU A 5 -43.53 11.74 4.10
N ILE A 6 -43.09 11.66 5.35
CA ILE A 6 -41.66 11.74 5.70
C ILE A 6 -41.15 10.31 5.82
N ALA A 7 -40.59 9.79 4.72
CA ALA A 7 -39.81 8.56 4.75
C ALA A 7 -38.41 8.89 5.27
N ALA A 8 -38.16 8.61 6.54
CA ALA A 8 -36.83 8.68 7.13
C ALA A 8 -36.01 7.47 6.65
N GLY A 9 -35.27 7.66 5.56
CA GLY A 9 -34.24 6.72 5.13
C GLY A 9 -33.06 6.79 6.09
N VAL A 10 -32.99 5.82 7.01
CA VAL A 10 -31.78 5.58 7.81
C VAL A 10 -30.75 4.97 6.87
N ILE A 11 -29.86 5.79 6.32
CA ILE A 11 -28.65 5.31 5.69
C ILE A 11 -27.75 4.84 6.84
N ALA A 12 -27.83 3.55 7.16
CA ALA A 12 -26.83 2.91 7.99
C ALA A 12 -25.50 2.97 7.22
N ALA A 13 -24.70 3.99 7.51
CA ALA A 13 -23.30 4.04 7.10
C ALA A 13 -22.58 2.91 7.85
N THR A 14 -22.62 1.71 7.27
CA THR A 14 -21.68 0.66 7.65
C THR A 14 -20.30 1.20 7.31
N VAL A 15 -19.57 1.66 8.32
CA VAL A 15 -18.11 1.79 8.32
C VAL A 15 -17.49 0.39 8.22
N GLY A 16 -17.83 -0.32 7.16
CA GLY A 16 -17.04 -1.45 6.69
C GLY A 16 -15.87 -0.83 5.97
N THR A 17 -14.68 -0.92 6.56
CA THR A 17 -13.42 -0.78 5.82
C THR A 17 -13.51 -1.79 4.68
N ALA A 18 -13.88 -1.34 3.48
CA ALA A 18 -13.81 -2.18 2.30
C ALA A 18 -12.37 -2.69 2.22
N ALA A 19 -12.20 -4.01 2.06
CA ALA A 19 -10.88 -4.56 1.82
C ALA A 19 -10.27 -3.81 0.63
N ALA A 20 -9.05 -3.30 0.81
CA ALA A 20 -8.38 -2.52 -0.22
C ALA A 20 -8.12 -3.43 -1.43
N ASP A 21 -8.61 -3.03 -2.62
CA ASP A 21 -8.35 -3.73 -3.87
C ASP A 21 -6.85 -3.61 -4.19
N CYS A 22 -6.15 -4.75 -4.34
CA CYS A 22 -4.70 -4.74 -4.52
C CYS A 22 -4.25 -4.00 -5.79
N ASN A 23 -5.02 -4.06 -6.88
CA ASN A 23 -4.69 -3.35 -8.11
C ASN A 23 -4.86 -1.84 -7.93
N ALA A 24 -5.94 -1.41 -7.27
CA ALA A 24 -6.18 0.00 -6.98
C ALA A 24 -5.04 0.59 -6.14
N GLU A 25 -4.59 -0.12 -5.12
CA GLU A 25 -3.52 0.38 -4.23
C GLU A 25 -2.12 0.35 -4.87
N ILE A 26 -1.86 -0.62 -5.74
CA ILE A 26 -0.64 -0.64 -6.58
C ILE A 26 -0.61 0.59 -7.50
N GLU A 27 -1.69 0.83 -8.24
CA GLU A 27 -1.76 1.97 -9.19
C GLU A 27 -1.71 3.31 -8.46
N LYS A 28 -2.39 3.41 -7.30
CA LYS A 28 -2.28 4.59 -6.45
C LYS A 28 -0.84 4.81 -6.00
N THR A 29 -0.15 3.78 -5.52
CA THR A 29 1.24 3.90 -5.06
C THR A 29 2.20 4.27 -6.19
N LYS A 30 2.01 3.72 -7.39
CA LYS A 30 2.77 4.13 -8.59
C LYS A 30 2.58 5.61 -8.90
N SER A 31 1.34 6.10 -8.86
CA SER A 31 1.02 7.51 -9.11
C SER A 31 1.62 8.41 -8.03
N ASP A 32 1.45 8.05 -6.75
CA ASP A 32 1.99 8.82 -5.62
C ASP A 32 3.52 8.92 -5.73
N TRP A 33 4.20 7.80 -6.01
CA TRP A 33 5.64 7.76 -6.19
C TRP A 33 6.08 8.60 -7.40
N ALA A 34 5.43 8.47 -8.55
CA ALA A 34 5.76 9.27 -9.74
C ALA A 34 5.64 10.78 -9.48
N ALA A 35 4.66 11.19 -8.65
CA ALA A 35 4.47 12.60 -8.27
C ALA A 35 5.65 13.19 -7.47
N LEU A 36 6.45 12.34 -6.80
CA LEU A 36 7.64 12.77 -6.07
C LEU A 36 8.78 13.19 -7.01
N LYS A 37 8.74 12.77 -8.29
CA LYS A 37 9.76 13.07 -9.30
C LYS A 37 11.19 12.85 -8.81
N LEU A 38 11.44 11.67 -8.22
CA LEU A 38 12.78 11.29 -7.80
C LEU A 38 13.71 11.22 -9.02
N GLU A 39 14.75 12.04 -9.02
CA GLU A 39 15.77 12.03 -10.06
C GLU A 39 16.76 10.86 -9.85
N PRO A 40 16.95 9.97 -10.84
CA PRO A 40 17.80 8.80 -10.68
C PRO A 40 19.25 9.14 -10.33
N GLY A 41 19.79 8.42 -9.34
CA GLY A 41 21.19 8.55 -8.95
C GLY A 41 22.12 7.70 -9.83
N SER A 42 23.38 8.13 -9.93
CA SER A 42 24.40 7.48 -10.78
C SER A 42 24.99 6.17 -10.23
N LYS A 43 24.84 5.92 -8.93
CA LYS A 43 25.36 4.71 -8.24
C LYS A 43 24.46 4.37 -7.05
N PRO A 44 24.51 3.14 -6.50
CA PRO A 44 23.63 2.73 -5.41
C PRO A 44 23.70 3.61 -4.16
N SER A 45 24.85 4.23 -3.89
CA SER A 45 25.05 5.13 -2.75
C SER A 45 24.73 6.60 -3.03
N SER A 46 24.30 6.94 -4.24
CA SER A 46 23.82 8.30 -4.56
C SER A 46 22.45 8.54 -3.94
N MET A 47 22.12 9.81 -3.74
CA MET A 47 20.78 10.24 -3.34
C MET A 47 19.94 10.53 -4.58
N GLU A 48 18.75 9.94 -4.65
CA GLU A 48 17.67 10.37 -5.53
C GLU A 48 16.86 11.44 -4.81
N LYS A 49 16.81 12.63 -5.41
CA LYS A 49 16.13 13.80 -4.83
C LYS A 49 14.86 14.08 -5.61
N GLY A 50 13.77 14.34 -4.88
CA GLY A 50 12.49 14.68 -5.44
C GLY A 50 11.94 16.01 -4.91
N ILE A 51 10.66 16.21 -5.17
CA ILE A 51 9.89 17.36 -4.69
C ILE A 51 9.51 17.15 -3.22
N GLY A 52 9.28 18.25 -2.49
CA GLY A 52 8.74 18.19 -1.13
C GLY A 52 9.73 17.73 -0.07
N GLY A 53 11.03 17.71 -0.39
CA GLY A 53 12.08 17.24 0.52
C GLY A 53 12.23 15.72 0.55
N HIS A 54 11.54 14.98 -0.32
CA HIS A 54 11.75 13.54 -0.47
C HIS A 54 13.14 13.27 -1.03
N GLU A 55 13.97 12.58 -0.26
CA GLU A 55 15.29 12.14 -0.68
C GLU A 55 15.51 10.70 -0.21
N HIS A 56 15.91 9.82 -1.13
CA HIS A 56 16.18 8.42 -0.84
C HIS A 56 17.49 7.99 -1.47
N ILE A 57 18.25 7.11 -0.81
CA ILE A 57 19.41 6.49 -1.43
C ILE A 57 18.98 5.61 -2.61
N THR A 58 19.69 5.64 -3.74
CA THR A 58 19.35 4.91 -4.98
C THR A 58 19.16 3.41 -4.75
N ALA A 59 19.92 2.81 -3.82
CA ALA A 59 19.72 1.43 -3.42
C ALA A 59 18.33 1.16 -2.81
N ALA A 60 17.82 2.08 -1.99
CA ALA A 60 16.47 1.97 -1.41
C ALA A 60 15.40 2.11 -2.49
N VAL A 61 15.57 3.07 -3.41
CA VAL A 61 14.67 3.22 -4.58
C VAL A 61 14.65 1.95 -5.44
N THR A 62 15.81 1.32 -5.63
CA THR A 62 15.91 0.04 -6.33
C THR A 62 15.18 -1.08 -5.58
N SER A 63 15.30 -1.15 -4.25
CA SER A 63 14.55 -2.09 -3.43
C SER A 63 13.04 -1.90 -3.56
N MET A 64 12.57 -0.64 -3.57
CA MET A 64 11.14 -0.33 -3.77
C MET A 64 10.64 -0.82 -5.14
N ARG A 65 11.47 -0.76 -6.19
CA ARG A 65 11.10 -1.31 -7.52
C ARG A 65 10.91 -2.82 -7.46
N VAL A 66 11.75 -3.54 -6.69
CA VAL A 66 11.59 -4.99 -6.48
C VAL A 66 10.28 -5.30 -5.76
N HIS A 67 10.00 -4.61 -4.66
CA HIS A 67 8.72 -4.78 -3.96
C HIS A 67 7.51 -4.49 -4.85
N LEU A 68 7.60 -3.50 -5.74
CA LEU A 68 6.52 -3.19 -6.67
C LEU A 68 6.28 -4.32 -7.66
N HIS A 69 7.35 -4.92 -8.20
CA HIS A 69 7.26 -6.09 -9.06
C HIS A 69 6.63 -7.29 -8.34
N GLU A 70 7.09 -7.59 -7.13
CA GLU A 70 6.52 -8.68 -6.31
C GLU A 70 5.04 -8.45 -5.98
N ALA A 71 4.66 -7.22 -5.63
CA ALA A 71 3.27 -6.86 -5.36
C ALA A 71 2.38 -7.11 -6.59
N ILE A 72 2.84 -6.73 -7.78
CA ILE A 72 2.11 -6.94 -9.05
C ILE A 72 1.91 -8.44 -9.30
N ASP A 73 2.95 -9.25 -9.13
CA ASP A 73 2.88 -10.69 -9.41
C ASP A 73 1.98 -11.41 -8.39
N LEU A 74 2.06 -11.04 -7.12
CA LEU A 74 1.20 -11.57 -6.06
C LEU A 74 -0.27 -11.18 -6.25
N CYS A 75 -0.55 -9.92 -6.59
CA CYS A 75 -1.90 -9.44 -6.84
C CYS A 75 -2.53 -10.17 -8.04
N LYS A 76 -1.77 -10.37 -9.13
CA LYS A 76 -2.22 -11.19 -10.28
C LYS A 76 -2.48 -12.65 -9.94
N ALA A 77 -1.73 -13.20 -8.97
CA ALA A 77 -1.91 -14.57 -8.49
C ALA A 77 -3.08 -14.72 -7.49
N GLY A 78 -3.76 -13.64 -7.12
CA GLY A 78 -4.83 -13.64 -6.11
C GLY A 78 -4.34 -13.62 -4.66
N ASN A 79 -3.03 -13.42 -4.43
CA ASN A 79 -2.43 -13.29 -3.10
C ASN A 79 -2.48 -11.83 -2.65
N GLU A 80 -3.70 -11.29 -2.48
CA GLU A 80 -3.93 -9.86 -2.26
C GLU A 80 -3.29 -9.35 -0.97
N HIS A 81 -3.36 -10.13 0.11
CA HIS A 81 -2.80 -9.74 1.39
C HIS A 81 -1.28 -9.56 1.31
N GLU A 82 -0.58 -10.54 0.74
CA GLU A 82 0.87 -10.49 0.54
C GLU A 82 1.23 -9.34 -0.42
N ALA A 83 0.48 -9.15 -1.50
CA ALA A 83 0.70 -8.01 -2.40
C ALA A 83 0.64 -6.67 -1.66
N LEU A 84 -0.39 -6.48 -0.83
CA LEU A 84 -0.57 -5.26 -0.05
C LEU A 84 0.53 -5.05 1.01
N LEU A 85 1.15 -6.12 1.53
CA LEU A 85 2.33 -6.00 2.40
C LEU A 85 3.52 -5.38 1.64
N HIS A 86 3.81 -5.85 0.42
CA HIS A 86 4.89 -5.27 -0.39
C HIS A 86 4.59 -3.81 -0.76
N VAL A 87 3.32 -3.47 -1.03
CA VAL A 87 2.91 -2.09 -1.28
C VAL A 87 3.10 -1.21 -0.04
N ASN A 88 2.73 -1.67 1.15
CA ASN A 88 2.93 -0.90 2.39
C ASN A 88 4.41 -0.66 2.69
N VAL A 89 5.31 -1.59 2.38
CA VAL A 89 6.75 -1.34 2.48
C VAL A 89 7.17 -0.15 1.64
N ILE A 90 6.74 -0.06 0.37
CA ILE A 90 7.05 1.08 -0.51
C ILE A 90 6.51 2.38 0.10
N ARG A 91 5.27 2.36 0.58
CA ARG A 91 4.62 3.55 1.15
C ARG A 91 5.31 4.04 2.41
N ALA A 92 5.73 3.14 3.28
CA ALA A 92 6.53 3.46 4.46
C ALA A 92 7.87 4.11 4.07
N PHE A 93 8.55 3.61 3.04
CA PHE A 93 9.79 4.24 2.54
C PHE A 93 9.55 5.64 1.99
N LEU A 94 8.40 5.89 1.36
CA LEU A 94 8.06 7.18 0.76
C LEU A 94 7.36 8.14 1.74
N ASP A 95 7.27 7.80 3.04
CA ASP A 95 6.49 8.54 4.04
C ASP A 95 5.03 8.80 3.62
N LEU A 96 4.44 7.86 2.87
CA LEU A 96 3.06 7.91 2.41
C LEU A 96 2.14 7.15 3.38
N PRO A 97 0.84 7.54 3.51
CA PRO A 97 -0.09 6.85 4.40
C PRO A 97 -0.24 5.36 4.04
N GLU A 98 0.00 4.46 4.99
CA GLU A 98 -0.20 3.01 4.81
C GLU A 98 -1.68 2.65 4.63
N PHE A 99 -1.95 1.55 3.93
CA PHE A 99 -3.30 1.01 3.80
C PHE A 99 -3.62 0.07 4.96
N GLN A 100 -4.89 0.06 5.35
CA GLN A 100 -5.41 -0.94 6.27
C GLN A 100 -5.59 -2.26 5.51
N HIS A 101 -4.61 -3.16 5.60
CA HIS A 101 -4.78 -4.55 5.16
C HIS A 101 -5.20 -5.42 6.35
N PRO A 102 -5.89 -6.55 6.12
CA PRO A 102 -6.18 -7.51 7.17
C PRO A 102 -4.90 -7.88 7.93
N LYS A 103 -5.00 -8.10 9.25
CA LYS A 103 -3.91 -8.66 10.05
C LYS A 103 -3.75 -10.15 9.71
N SER A 104 -3.17 -10.51 8.56
CA SER A 104 -2.64 -11.85 8.41
C SER A 104 -1.30 -11.91 9.15
N HIS A 105 -1.41 -12.24 10.44
CA HIS A 105 -0.28 -12.61 11.30
C HIS A 105 -0.17 -14.13 11.40
N LEU A 106 -0.31 -14.86 10.27
CA LEU A 106 0.11 -16.26 10.22
C LEU A 106 1.64 -16.36 10.11
N TYR A 107 2.35 -15.61 10.96
CA TYR A 107 3.67 -16.04 11.40
C TYR A 107 3.41 -17.12 12.46
N LEU A 108 3.06 -18.33 12.02
CA LEU A 108 3.20 -19.52 12.86
C LEU A 108 4.69 -19.78 13.05
N TYR A 109 5.38 -18.93 13.81
CA TYR A 109 6.57 -19.35 14.50
C TYR A 109 6.11 -20.36 15.54
N ASN A 110 6.04 -21.63 15.14
CA ASN A 110 5.97 -22.76 16.05
C ASN A 110 7.34 -22.82 16.74
N GLY A 111 7.55 -21.89 17.68
CA GLY A 111 8.76 -21.81 18.48
C GLY A 111 8.97 -23.16 19.11
N GLY A 112 10.08 -23.81 18.73
CA GLY A 112 10.42 -25.16 19.16
C GLY A 112 10.25 -25.32 20.67
N LYS A 113 9.12 -25.91 21.06
CA LYS A 113 8.93 -26.62 22.31
C LYS A 113 8.37 -27.98 21.96
N LYS A 114 9.34 -28.90 21.77
CA LYS A 114 9.32 -30.35 21.97
C LYS A 114 7.96 -31.05 21.80
N GLN A 115 7.86 -31.85 20.74
CA GLN A 115 7.37 -33.23 20.89
C GLN A 115 8.57 -34.15 20.74
#